data_AF-W9XVS0-F1
#
_entry.id   AF-W9XVS0-F1
#
_cell.length_a   1.000
_cell.length_b   1.000
_cell.length_c   1.000
_cell.angle_alpha   90.00
_cell.angle_beta   90.00
_cell.angle_gamma   90.00
#
_symmetry.space_group_name_H-M   'P 1'
#
loop_
_entity.id
_entity.type
_entity.pdbx_description
1 polymer ?
#
loop_
_entity_poly.entity_id
_entity_poly.type
_entity_poly.pdbx_seq_one_letter_code
_entity_poly.pdbx_strand_id
1 'polypeptide(L)'
;MKLHSLLSCSLTLAGMASSVQLTFYGYPDNAPPGAGTAYNCGGRNFVAGGSGTHDDPLTIATAPGELNQCEVIYVPYLKKYGRVEDSCAQCTDDWKSGKQHIDIWTGSNTVDGGQQQFNCEDALTPNAQQTIIRNPDFNLEVDNAALYDPNTGTCGTSHTYGVRQFSHHFRVLEFDL
;
A
#
# COMPACT_ATOMS: atom_id res chain seq x y z
N MET A 1 -18.74 -5.37 49.69
CA MET A 1 -18.80 -5.27 48.22
C MET A 1 -17.60 -4.48 47.73
N LYS A 2 -16.69 -5.11 46.98
CA LYS A 2 -15.77 -4.43 46.06
C LYS A 2 -15.28 -5.48 45.07
N LEU A 3 -16.01 -5.56 43.96
CA LEU A 3 -15.69 -6.40 42.82
C LEU A 3 -14.54 -5.71 42.08
N HIS A 4 -13.34 -6.28 42.14
CA HIS A 4 -12.21 -5.79 41.36
C HIS A 4 -12.47 -6.16 39.89
N SER A 5 -12.82 -5.15 39.09
CA SER A 5 -12.92 -5.24 37.64
C SER A 5 -11.51 -5.52 37.10
N LEU A 6 -11.31 -6.72 36.53
CA LEU A 6 -10.14 -7.03 35.74
C LEU A 6 -10.30 -6.29 34.40
N LEU A 7 -9.53 -5.22 34.24
CA LEU A 7 -9.42 -4.50 32.98
C LEU A 7 -8.68 -5.43 31.98
N SER A 8 -9.45 -6.09 31.12
CA SER A 8 -8.89 -6.81 29.97
C SER A 8 -8.30 -5.79 29.01
N CYS A 9 -6.98 -5.62 29.03
CA CYS A 9 -6.26 -4.92 27.97
C CYS A 9 -6.30 -5.82 26.73
N SER A 10 -7.25 -5.56 25.82
CA SER A 10 -7.23 -6.18 24.50
C SER A 10 -5.93 -5.78 23.82
N LEU A 11 -5.00 -6.73 23.69
CA LEU A 11 -3.80 -6.56 22.91
C LEU A 11 -4.26 -6.49 21.44
N THR A 12 -4.43 -5.28 20.89
CA THR A 12 -4.42 -5.13 19.45
C THR A 12 -3.05 -5.64 19.00
N LEU A 13 -3.04 -6.75 18.26
CA LEU A 13 -1.80 -7.24 17.67
C LEU A 13 -1.32 -6.13 16.74
N ALA A 14 -0.29 -5.39 17.15
CA ALA A 14 0.31 -4.38 16.30
C ALA A 14 0.63 -5.03 14.95
N GLY A 15 0.25 -4.37 13.85
CA GLY A 15 0.34 -4.95 12.52
C GLY A 15 1.72 -5.52 12.20
N MET A 16 1.76 -6.62 11.45
CA MET A 16 3.03 -7.28 11.09
C MET A 16 3.72 -6.44 10.02
N ALA A 17 4.93 -5.98 10.31
CA ALA A 17 5.75 -5.23 9.36
C ALA A 17 6.59 -6.16 8.50
N SER A 18 6.59 -5.97 7.17
CA SER A 18 7.49 -6.65 6.24
C SER A 18 8.15 -5.65 5.28
N SER A 19 9.32 -6.00 4.75
CA SER A 19 10.06 -5.21 3.77
C SER A 19 9.81 -5.77 2.38
N VAL A 20 9.36 -4.93 1.45
CA VAL A 20 8.98 -5.34 0.09
C VAL A 20 9.63 -4.43 -0.94
N GLN A 21 9.92 -4.96 -2.14
CA GLN A 21 10.06 -4.10 -3.31
C GLN A 21 8.71 -3.46 -3.59
N LEU A 22 8.73 -2.16 -3.85
CA LEU A 22 7.54 -1.40 -4.21
C LEU A 22 7.78 -0.82 -5.60
N THR A 23 6.85 -1.08 -6.51
CA THR A 23 6.75 -0.40 -7.81
C THR A 23 5.35 0.16 -7.99
N PHE A 24 5.11 0.77 -9.14
CA PHE A 24 3.84 1.35 -9.51
C PHE A 24 3.45 0.92 -10.92
N TYR A 25 2.15 0.82 -11.15
CA TYR A 25 1.56 0.51 -12.44
C TYR A 25 0.29 1.34 -12.66
N GLY A 26 -0.26 1.24 -13.86
CA GLY A 26 -1.34 2.09 -14.31
C GLY A 26 -2.15 1.49 -15.44
N TYR A 27 -3.03 2.31 -16.00
CA TYR A 27 -3.86 1.92 -17.13
C TYR A 27 -3.03 1.44 -18.34
N PRO A 28 -1.91 2.10 -18.72
CA PRO A 28 -1.22 1.77 -19.96
C PRO A 28 -0.36 0.49 -19.91
N ASP A 29 0.19 0.10 -18.75
CA ASP A 29 1.01 -1.12 -18.56
C ASP A 29 0.26 -2.28 -17.90
N ASN A 30 -0.96 -2.07 -17.41
CA ASN A 30 -1.81 -3.19 -17.05
C ASN A 30 -2.01 -4.10 -18.28
N ALA A 31 -2.14 -5.41 -18.06
CA ALA A 31 -2.12 -6.40 -19.14
C ALA A 31 -3.43 -7.23 -19.18
N PRO A 32 -4.35 -6.99 -20.13
CA PRO A 32 -4.31 -5.96 -21.19
C PRO A 32 -4.52 -4.53 -20.64
N PRO A 33 -4.14 -3.47 -21.41
CA PRO A 33 -4.29 -2.10 -20.96
C PRO A 33 -5.73 -1.78 -20.55
N GLY A 34 -5.88 -1.17 -19.38
CA GLY A 34 -7.17 -1.05 -18.75
C GLY A 34 -7.10 -0.99 -17.23
N ALA A 35 -8.27 -0.81 -16.63
CA ALA A 35 -8.42 -0.84 -15.18
C ALA A 35 -8.84 -2.22 -14.65
N GLY A 36 -8.77 -3.28 -15.45
CA GLY A 36 -9.20 -4.62 -15.03
C GLY A 36 -8.31 -5.17 -13.92
N THR A 37 -8.90 -5.91 -12.98
CA THR A 37 -8.14 -6.61 -11.92
C THR A 37 -8.43 -8.10 -11.89
N ALA A 38 -7.49 -8.91 -11.41
CA ALA A 38 -7.66 -10.37 -11.28
C ALA A 38 -8.75 -10.79 -10.27
N TYR A 39 -8.98 -9.98 -9.23
CA TYR A 39 -9.85 -10.30 -8.11
C TYR A 39 -10.93 -9.23 -7.88
N ASN A 40 -12.13 -9.69 -7.54
CA ASN A 40 -13.21 -8.83 -7.06
C ASN A 40 -13.31 -8.91 -5.54
N CYS A 41 -12.85 -7.85 -4.88
CA CYS A 41 -12.82 -7.73 -3.42
C CYS A 41 -14.01 -6.95 -2.85
N GLY A 42 -15.10 -6.86 -3.62
CA GLY A 42 -16.29 -6.10 -3.28
C GLY A 42 -16.16 -4.61 -3.60
N GLY A 43 -17.27 -4.02 -4.03
CA GLY A 43 -17.41 -2.57 -4.24
C GLY A 43 -16.92 -2.02 -5.58
N ARG A 44 -16.06 -2.74 -6.33
CA ARG A 44 -15.45 -2.23 -7.58
C ARG A 44 -15.60 -3.10 -8.83
N ASN A 45 -16.20 -4.29 -8.73
CA ASN A 45 -16.52 -5.16 -9.88
C ASN A 45 -15.34 -5.39 -10.86
N PHE A 46 -14.19 -5.83 -10.33
CA PHE A 46 -12.95 -6.07 -11.10
C PHE A 46 -12.34 -4.81 -11.74
N VAL A 47 -12.47 -3.66 -11.06
CA VAL A 47 -11.91 -2.38 -11.52
C VAL A 47 -10.94 -1.82 -10.48
N ALA A 48 -9.72 -1.52 -10.92
CA ALA A 48 -8.67 -0.90 -10.13
C ALA A 48 -9.05 0.54 -9.74
N GLY A 49 -8.45 1.05 -8.66
CA GLY A 49 -8.66 2.43 -8.22
C GLY A 49 -8.41 2.61 -6.72
N GLY A 50 -9.23 3.45 -6.11
CA GLY A 50 -9.17 3.81 -4.70
C GLY A 50 -8.45 5.13 -4.46
N SER A 51 -8.77 5.77 -3.34
CA SER A 51 -8.14 7.01 -2.86
C SER A 51 -6.94 6.74 -1.93
N GLY A 52 -6.85 5.52 -1.39
CA GLY A 52 -5.84 5.11 -0.42
C GLY A 52 -6.26 5.31 1.03
N THR A 53 -7.55 5.58 1.29
CA THR A 53 -8.12 5.54 2.64
C THR A 53 -8.39 4.08 3.06
N HIS A 54 -8.64 3.82 4.35
CA HIS A 54 -8.96 2.46 4.80
C HIS A 54 -10.23 1.90 4.13
N ASP A 55 -11.25 2.74 3.97
CA ASP A 55 -12.55 2.34 3.40
C ASP A 55 -12.52 2.30 1.86
N ASP A 56 -11.56 2.99 1.25
CA ASP A 56 -11.34 3.03 -0.19
C ASP A 56 -9.83 2.88 -0.51
N PRO A 57 -9.26 1.68 -0.24
CA PRO A 57 -7.83 1.44 -0.37
C PRO A 57 -7.40 1.39 -1.84
N LEU A 58 -6.15 1.76 -2.11
CA LEU A 58 -5.59 1.64 -3.46
C LEU A 58 -5.55 0.16 -3.90
N THR A 59 -5.82 -0.10 -5.17
CA THR A 59 -5.55 -1.41 -5.76
C THR A 59 -4.06 -1.69 -5.72
N ILE A 60 -3.69 -2.88 -5.27
CA ILE A 60 -2.33 -3.41 -5.39
C ILE A 60 -2.33 -4.75 -6.12
N ALA A 61 -1.27 -5.00 -6.86
CA ALA A 61 -0.93 -6.28 -7.45
C ALA A 61 0.27 -6.91 -6.72
N THR A 62 0.27 -8.23 -6.60
CA THR A 62 1.41 -8.98 -6.01
C THR A 62 1.39 -10.42 -6.51
N ALA A 63 2.33 -11.26 -6.08
CA ALA A 63 2.31 -12.68 -6.40
C ALA A 63 1.19 -13.42 -5.64
N PRO A 64 0.45 -14.35 -6.28
CA PRO A 64 -0.48 -15.22 -5.55
C PRO A 64 0.23 -15.98 -4.41
N GLY A 65 -0.25 -15.79 -3.19
CA GLY A 65 0.30 -16.41 -1.98
C GLY A 65 1.35 -15.57 -1.24
N GLU A 66 1.82 -14.45 -1.80
CA GLU A 66 2.67 -13.49 -1.07
C GLU A 66 1.86 -12.72 -0.03
N LEU A 67 0.71 -12.18 -0.44
CA LEU A 67 -0.34 -11.63 0.41
C LEU A 67 -1.66 -12.33 0.12
N ASN A 68 -2.62 -12.28 1.05
CA ASN A 68 -3.92 -12.91 0.84
C ASN A 68 -4.73 -12.08 -0.17
N GLN A 69 -5.52 -12.77 -1.01
CA GLN A 69 -6.50 -12.11 -1.86
C GLN A 69 -7.42 -11.23 -1.01
N CYS A 70 -7.66 -10.00 -1.45
CA CYS A 70 -8.46 -8.98 -0.76
C CYS A 70 -7.91 -8.48 0.59
N GLU A 71 -6.68 -8.84 0.93
CA GLU A 71 -6.01 -8.32 2.12
C GLU A 71 -5.82 -6.80 2.02
N VAL A 72 -6.12 -6.10 3.12
CA VAL A 72 -5.83 -4.67 3.26
C VAL A 72 -4.52 -4.52 4.03
N ILE A 73 -3.58 -3.78 3.44
CA ILE A 73 -2.30 -3.40 4.03
C ILE A 73 -2.21 -1.89 4.14
N TYR A 74 -1.29 -1.40 4.96
CA TYR A 74 -0.90 0.01 4.96
C TYR A 74 0.53 0.16 4.43
N VAL A 75 0.75 1.18 3.62
CA VAL A 75 2.00 1.51 2.96
C VAL A 75 2.50 2.85 3.51
N PRO A 76 3.32 2.85 4.59
CA PRO A 76 3.89 4.06 5.17
C PRO A 76 4.61 4.98 4.18
N TYR A 77 5.24 4.41 3.15
CA TYR A 77 5.90 5.17 2.08
C TYR A 77 4.95 6.17 1.40
N LEU A 78 3.66 5.83 1.30
CA LEU A 78 2.62 6.68 0.70
C LEU A 78 1.66 7.29 1.72
N LYS A 79 1.70 6.81 2.97
CA LYS A 79 0.61 6.98 3.95
C LYS A 79 -0.76 6.64 3.35
N LYS A 80 -0.86 5.45 2.75
CA LYS A 80 -2.09 4.97 2.11
C LYS A 80 -2.33 3.51 2.45
N TYR A 81 -3.60 3.13 2.46
CA TYR A 81 -4.01 1.73 2.48
C TYR A 81 -4.02 1.16 1.05
N GLY A 82 -3.64 -0.10 0.92
CA GLY A 82 -3.70 -0.88 -0.32
C GLY A 82 -4.52 -2.15 -0.11
N ARG A 83 -5.20 -2.64 -1.16
CA ARG A 83 -5.98 -3.88 -1.16
C ARG A 83 -5.55 -4.78 -2.30
N VAL A 84 -5.24 -6.04 -1.98
CA VAL A 84 -4.82 -7.06 -2.95
C VAL A 84 -5.98 -7.41 -3.86
N GLU A 85 -6.02 -6.79 -5.02
CA GLU A 85 -7.08 -6.93 -6.00
C GLU A 85 -6.59 -7.49 -7.33
N ASP A 86 -5.27 -7.48 -7.53
CA ASP A 86 -4.69 -7.89 -8.79
C ASP A 86 -3.45 -8.77 -8.61
N SER A 87 -2.94 -9.29 -9.72
CA SER A 87 -1.73 -10.10 -9.77
C SER A 87 -0.74 -9.54 -10.78
N CYS A 88 0.56 -9.69 -10.49
CA CYS A 88 1.61 -9.14 -11.34
C CYS A 88 2.64 -10.23 -11.70
N ALA A 89 3.04 -10.27 -12.98
CA ALA A 89 3.93 -11.32 -13.52
C ALA A 89 5.34 -11.21 -12.93
N GLN A 90 5.92 -10.01 -12.91
CA GLN A 90 7.23 -9.77 -12.30
C GLN A 90 7.23 -10.07 -10.80
N CYS A 91 6.16 -9.71 -10.09
CA CYS A 91 5.97 -10.03 -8.68
C CYS A 91 5.99 -11.55 -8.46
N THR A 92 5.34 -12.29 -9.35
CA THR A 92 5.29 -13.77 -9.29
C THR A 92 6.67 -14.39 -9.45
N ASP A 93 7.50 -13.87 -10.36
CA ASP A 93 8.86 -14.37 -10.56
C ASP A 93 9.80 -13.95 -9.42
N ASP A 94 9.68 -12.70 -8.94
CA ASP A 94 10.37 -12.22 -7.75
C ASP A 94 10.03 -13.10 -6.53
N TRP A 95 8.75 -13.43 -6.32
CA TRP A 95 8.31 -14.27 -5.22
C TRP A 95 8.88 -15.69 -5.27
N LYS A 96 8.91 -16.32 -6.45
CA LYS A 96 9.58 -17.62 -6.64
C LYS A 96 11.06 -17.57 -6.29
N SER A 97 11.70 -16.41 -6.43
CA SER A 97 13.10 -16.19 -6.07
C SER A 97 13.32 -15.75 -4.61
N GLY A 98 12.24 -15.65 -3.82
CA GLY A 98 12.30 -15.24 -2.41
C GLY A 98 12.29 -13.73 -2.18
N LYS A 99 11.95 -12.93 -3.20
CA LYS A 99 11.83 -11.47 -3.12
C LYS A 99 10.35 -11.09 -3.03
N GLN A 100 9.99 -10.33 -2.00
CA GLN A 100 8.65 -9.75 -1.88
C GLN A 100 8.52 -8.51 -2.78
N HIS A 101 7.40 -8.40 -3.47
CA HIS A 101 7.13 -7.34 -4.44
C HIS A 101 5.64 -7.03 -4.53
N ILE A 102 5.31 -5.75 -4.30
CA ILE A 102 3.98 -5.20 -4.58
C ILE A 102 4.07 -4.12 -5.65
N ASP A 103 3.03 -4.05 -6.47
CA ASP A 103 2.85 -3.05 -7.51
C ASP A 103 1.59 -2.24 -7.21
N ILE A 104 1.68 -0.91 -7.17
CA ILE A 104 0.60 -0.04 -6.68
C ILE A 104 -0.03 0.75 -7.82
N TRP A 105 -1.35 0.69 -7.94
CA TRP A 105 -2.11 1.40 -8.96
C TRP A 105 -2.03 2.92 -8.76
N THR A 106 -1.56 3.66 -9.79
CA THR A 106 -1.42 5.12 -9.76
C THR A 106 -2.57 5.88 -10.41
N GLY A 107 -3.35 5.19 -11.25
CA GLY A 107 -4.08 5.82 -12.35
C GLY A 107 -5.57 6.06 -12.16
N SER A 108 -6.17 6.57 -13.23
CA SER A 108 -7.62 6.60 -13.41
C SER A 108 -8.12 5.28 -13.98
N ASN A 109 -9.31 4.85 -13.55
CA ASN A 109 -9.97 3.68 -14.10
C ASN A 109 -10.62 3.92 -15.48
N THR A 110 -10.55 5.13 -16.02
CA THR A 110 -11.20 5.54 -17.28
C THR A 110 -10.31 6.28 -18.25
N VAL A 111 -9.11 6.70 -17.82
CA VAL A 111 -8.21 7.51 -18.65
C VAL A 111 -6.86 6.83 -18.71
N ASP A 112 -6.41 6.56 -19.94
CA ASP A 112 -5.06 6.14 -20.26
C ASP A 112 -4.13 7.36 -20.24
N GLY A 113 -3.20 7.39 -19.27
CA GLY A 113 -2.21 8.46 -19.14
C GLY A 113 -0.98 8.31 -20.04
N GLY A 114 -0.87 7.20 -20.77
CA GLY A 114 0.24 6.90 -21.69
C GLY A 114 1.62 7.07 -21.04
N GLN A 115 2.57 7.60 -21.82
CA GLN A 115 3.96 7.75 -21.39
C GLN A 115 4.15 8.65 -20.16
N GLN A 116 3.25 9.62 -19.93
CA GLN A 116 3.34 10.47 -18.75
C GLN A 116 3.06 9.68 -17.46
N GLN A 117 2.15 8.71 -17.54
CA GLN A 117 1.87 7.82 -16.43
C GLN A 117 3.04 6.86 -16.16
N PHE A 118 3.63 6.27 -17.21
CA PHE A 118 4.86 5.47 -17.06
C PHE A 118 6.00 6.23 -16.37
N ASN A 119 6.24 7.47 -16.81
CA ASN A 119 7.28 8.29 -16.19
C ASN A 119 6.96 8.60 -14.72
N CYS A 120 5.68 8.68 -14.36
CA CYS A 120 5.27 8.89 -12.98
C CYS A 120 5.48 7.64 -12.12
N GLU A 121 5.14 6.47 -12.65
CA GLU A 121 5.35 5.17 -11.99
C GLU A 121 6.84 4.94 -11.68
N ASP A 122 7.71 5.21 -12.66
CA ASP A 122 9.16 5.18 -12.48
C ASP A 122 9.63 6.17 -11.41
N ALA A 123 9.10 7.40 -11.42
CA ALA A 123 9.50 8.45 -10.48
C ALA A 123 9.01 8.21 -9.03
N LEU A 124 7.90 7.50 -8.87
CA LEU A 124 7.38 7.12 -7.54
C LEU A 124 8.12 5.91 -6.97
N THR A 125 8.67 5.03 -7.82
CA THR A 125 9.35 3.79 -7.45
C THR A 125 10.62 4.07 -6.62
N PRO A 126 10.66 3.67 -5.33
CA PRO A 126 11.83 3.89 -4.50
C PRO A 126 12.96 2.90 -4.83
N ASN A 127 14.22 3.36 -4.74
CA ASN A 127 15.40 2.50 -4.91
C ASN A 127 15.57 1.46 -3.80
N ALA A 128 15.09 1.77 -2.59
CA ALA A 128 15.17 0.89 -1.42
C ALA A 128 13.84 0.17 -1.21
N GLN A 129 13.91 -1.03 -0.64
CA GLN A 129 12.71 -1.72 -0.17
C GLN A 129 11.97 -0.88 0.88
N GLN A 130 10.65 -0.98 0.88
CA GLN A 130 9.78 -0.23 1.78
C GLN A 130 9.08 -1.16 2.76
N THR A 131 8.78 -0.62 3.94
CA THR A 131 7.94 -1.33 4.90
C THR A 131 6.48 -1.30 4.45
N ILE A 132 5.77 -2.41 4.63
CA ILE A 132 4.31 -2.47 4.66
C ILE A 132 3.84 -2.99 6.01
N ILE A 133 2.61 -2.66 6.38
CA ILE A 133 1.97 -3.11 7.61
C ILE A 133 0.75 -3.95 7.24
N ARG A 134 0.78 -5.24 7.59
CA ARG A 134 -0.37 -6.16 7.47
C ARG A 134 -1.26 -6.05 8.69
N ASN A 135 -2.57 -6.24 8.52
CA ASN A 135 -3.58 -5.98 9.55
C ASN A 135 -3.42 -4.60 10.21
N PRO A 136 -3.38 -3.51 9.42
CA PRO A 136 -3.20 -2.17 9.97
C PRO A 136 -4.41 -1.74 10.81
N ASP A 137 -4.20 -0.81 11.75
CA ASP A 137 -5.31 -0.07 12.36
C ASP A 137 -6.05 0.72 11.27
N PHE A 138 -7.35 0.97 11.41
CA PHE A 138 -8.17 1.67 10.42
C PHE A 138 -8.01 3.20 10.45
N ASN A 139 -7.32 3.72 11.47
CA ASN A 139 -7.20 5.16 11.75
C ASN A 139 -5.78 5.74 11.52
N LEU A 140 -4.92 5.03 10.78
CA LEU A 140 -3.57 5.53 10.48
C LEU A 140 -3.65 6.80 9.63
N GLU A 141 -2.62 7.64 9.73
CA GLU A 141 -2.52 8.88 8.97
C GLU A 141 -2.65 8.60 7.46
N VAL A 142 -3.51 9.34 6.75
CA VAL A 142 -3.68 9.21 5.30
C VAL A 142 -3.27 10.48 4.59
N ASP A 143 -2.40 10.36 3.59
CA ASP A 143 -2.21 11.41 2.59
C ASP A 143 -3.18 11.18 1.43
N ASN A 144 -4.07 12.14 1.17
CA ASN A 144 -5.10 12.04 0.14
C ASN A 144 -4.64 12.56 -1.24
N ALA A 145 -3.39 13.00 -1.38
CA ALA A 145 -2.87 13.40 -2.68
C ALA A 145 -2.96 12.25 -3.69
N ALA A 146 -3.30 12.59 -4.94
CA ALA A 146 -3.29 11.64 -6.04
C ALA A 146 -1.84 11.24 -6.36
N LEU A 147 -1.63 9.96 -6.70
CA LEU A 147 -0.31 9.50 -7.18
C LEU A 147 -0.04 10.00 -8.60
N TYR A 148 -1.08 10.03 -9.45
CA TYR A 148 -1.05 10.58 -10.79
C TYR A 148 -2.39 11.27 -11.13
N ASP A 149 -2.33 12.48 -11.69
CA ASP A 149 -3.52 13.15 -12.26
C ASP A 149 -3.50 13.00 -13.79
N PRO A 150 -4.39 12.21 -14.39
CA PRO A 150 -4.39 11.96 -15.83
C PRO A 150 -4.83 13.17 -16.67
N ASN A 151 -5.46 14.20 -16.07
CA ASN A 151 -5.87 15.38 -16.81
C ASN A 151 -4.73 16.37 -16.99
N THR A 152 -3.80 16.41 -16.04
CA THR A 152 -2.68 17.36 -16.02
C THR A 152 -1.33 16.69 -16.25
N GLY A 153 -1.24 15.37 -16.13
CA GLY A 153 0.01 14.61 -16.15
C GLY A 153 0.85 14.82 -14.87
N THR A 154 0.27 15.41 -13.83
CA THR A 154 1.00 15.71 -12.59
C THR A 154 1.27 14.42 -11.82
N CYS A 155 2.53 14.25 -11.40
CA CYS A 155 2.97 13.12 -10.60
C CYS A 155 3.16 13.50 -9.12
N GLY A 156 2.63 12.69 -8.20
CA GLY A 156 2.60 12.94 -6.76
C GLY A 156 3.90 12.68 -6.00
N THR A 157 5.07 12.89 -6.60
CA THR A 157 6.37 12.51 -6.00
C THR A 157 6.71 13.25 -4.69
N SER A 158 6.13 14.43 -4.48
CA SER A 158 6.26 15.19 -3.22
C SER A 158 5.45 14.60 -2.05
N HIS A 159 4.62 13.59 -2.31
CA HIS A 159 3.77 12.90 -1.34
C HIS A 159 4.28 11.49 -1.03
N THR A 160 5.60 11.36 -0.92
CA THR A 160 6.29 10.12 -0.53
C THR A 160 7.07 10.35 0.76
N TYR A 161 7.07 9.36 1.67
CA TYR A 161 7.48 9.54 3.06
C TYR A 161 8.65 8.64 3.49
N GLY A 162 9.15 7.79 2.60
CA GLY A 162 10.33 6.95 2.83
C GLY A 162 10.23 6.01 4.03
N VAL A 163 11.32 5.27 4.28
CA VAL A 163 11.56 4.67 5.58
C VAL A 163 11.90 5.81 6.54
N ARG A 164 10.98 6.14 7.46
CA ARG A 164 11.39 6.83 8.68
C ARG A 164 12.46 5.93 9.31
N GLN A 165 13.70 6.39 9.44
CA GLN A 165 14.55 5.84 10.48
C GLN A 165 13.72 5.96 11.76
N PHE A 166 13.28 4.83 12.32
CA PHE A 166 12.85 4.80 13.70
C PHE A 166 14.07 5.25 14.51
N SER A 167 14.20 6.56 14.70
CA SER A 167 15.00 7.08 15.81
C SER A 167 14.28 6.52 17.02
N HIS A 168 14.82 5.44 17.56
CA HIS A 168 14.48 4.93 18.87
C HIS A 168 14.86 6.01 19.89
N HIS A 169 14.04 7.06 20.00
CA HIS A 169 14.00 7.87 21.20
C HIS A 169 13.12 7.15 22.22
N PHE A 170 13.63 6.03 22.71
CA PHE A 170 13.14 5.43 23.95
C PHE A 170 13.60 6.37 25.07
N ARG A 171 12.74 7.33 25.42
CA ARG A 171 12.95 8.15 26.61
C ARG A 171 12.64 7.25 27.81
N VAL A 172 13.66 6.59 28.34
CA VAL A 172 13.59 6.00 29.68
C VAL A 172 13.28 7.18 30.61
N LEU A 173 12.08 7.21 31.20
CA LEU A 173 11.87 8.04 32.37
C LEU A 173 12.71 7.40 33.47
N GLU A 174 13.82 8.05 33.82
CA GLU A 174 14.59 7.71 35.00
C GLU A 174 13.65 7.76 36.22
N PHE A 175 13.54 6.64 36.92
CA PHE A 175 13.04 6.60 38.28
C PHE A 175 14.23 6.96 39.18
N ASP A 176 14.21 8.16 39.74
CA ASP A 176 15.02 8.46 40.92
C ASP A 176 14.35 7.79 42.13
N LEU A 177 15.16 7.03 42.88
CA LEU A 177 14.80 6.35 44.13
C LEU A 177 14.43 7.33 45.24
#